data_AF-A0AAD7EE66-F1
#
_entry.id   AF-A0AAD7EE66-F1
#
_cell.length_a   1.000
_cell.length_b   1.000
_cell.length_c   1.000
_cell.angle_alpha   90.00
_cell.angle_beta   90.00
_cell.angle_gamma   90.00
#
_symmetry.space_group_name_H-M   'P 1'
#
loop_
_entity.id
_entity.type
_entity.pdbx_description
1 polymer ?
#
loop_
_entity_poly.entity_id
_entity_poly.type
_entity_poly.pdbx_seq_one_letter_code
_entity_poly.pdbx_strand_id
1 'polypeptide(L)'
;MVVGENEDKDDDYKPPIQPIQPIEYSFQFSEQELTVIRAGIRDISLPTWVNRPPTNLGQKGHGKLKADHFLVLFTVIFPLLFPAIFLKKDDKKLLSSFYDLTAATNVLVAFKASNSEAKAYTEHYTAYRQSIKELFPEFKSTPDHHYAGHNGELLMYWGPLACLSEFAGEHMNRRLQKVKTNKHMYDLDFTMLKQMTRLCWLLAFLEENASSVPGMDVFADILQPENITKRPTIQLISDSEQATYMKTKATALDTTTYNMILQYLNRTGHHGQYHSHLNYVHLHALVLPPLAKQCPEFHENGHTYSCNSLHEGNSFIQFYDEQIQGHQTGVINKIIEIPLQGKLQNFILIVEVKLSEDIIVIEPEHVITHLTTYKTQGDIYGIQREIRLVCWALNRGRKEYSGP
;
A
#
# COMPACT_ATOMS: atom_id res chain seq x y z
N MET A 1 36.06 -18.41 25.83
CA MET A 1 34.74 -17.78 26.06
C MET A 1 34.93 -16.29 25.84
N VAL A 2 34.02 -15.67 25.10
CA VAL A 2 34.10 -14.35 24.44
C VAL A 2 34.99 -14.34 23.19
N VAL A 3 34.41 -14.75 22.07
CA VAL A 3 34.89 -14.44 20.72
C VAL A 3 34.11 -13.22 20.27
N GLY A 4 34.81 -12.12 20.02
CA GLY A 4 34.24 -10.86 19.56
C GLY A 4 33.50 -11.03 18.23
N GLU A 5 32.31 -10.46 18.19
CA GLU A 5 31.53 -10.23 16.98
C GLU A 5 32.31 -9.25 16.11
N ASN A 6 32.90 -9.75 15.03
CA ASN A 6 33.32 -8.90 13.92
C ASN A 6 32.04 -8.47 13.19
N GLU A 7 31.55 -7.28 13.53
CA GLU A 7 30.67 -6.52 12.65
C GLU A 7 31.45 -6.21 11.37
N ASP A 8 31.21 -6.99 10.32
CA ASP A 8 31.64 -6.66 8.97
C ASP A 8 30.95 -5.35 8.55
N LYS A 9 31.69 -4.25 8.68
CA LYS A 9 31.33 -2.96 8.12
C LYS A 9 31.51 -3.06 6.61
N ASP A 10 30.40 -2.95 5.88
CA ASP A 10 30.40 -2.52 4.48
C ASP A 10 31.02 -1.11 4.44
N ASP A 11 32.35 -1.04 4.35
CA ASP A 11 33.06 0.18 4.00
C ASP A 11 32.98 0.34 2.48
N ASP A 12 31.82 0.82 2.02
CA ASP A 12 31.77 1.59 0.77
C ASP A 12 32.92 2.58 0.81
N TYR A 13 33.77 2.58 -0.23
CA TYR A 13 34.85 3.56 -0.37
C TYR A 13 34.28 4.97 -0.21
N LYS A 14 34.52 5.57 0.96
CA LYS A 14 34.24 6.97 1.21
C LYS A 14 35.49 7.74 0.82
N PRO A 15 35.48 8.58 -0.22
CA PRO A 15 36.54 9.56 -0.38
C PRO A 15 36.65 10.33 0.94
N PRO A 16 37.86 10.72 1.39
CA PRO A 16 38.05 11.35 2.69
C PRO A 16 37.08 12.52 2.81
N ILE A 17 36.13 12.38 3.73
CA ILE A 17 35.20 13.44 4.09
C ILE A 17 36.10 14.52 4.68
N GLN A 18 36.44 15.52 3.87
CA GLN A 18 37.01 16.76 4.39
C GLN A 18 36.08 17.21 5.51
N PRO A 19 36.59 17.56 6.70
CA PRO A 19 35.75 17.95 7.81
C PRO A 19 34.80 19.03 7.33
N ILE A 20 33.53 18.67 7.21
CA ILE A 20 32.46 19.59 6.84
C ILE A 20 32.43 20.56 8.01
N GLN A 21 33.00 21.75 7.81
CA GLN A 21 32.73 22.91 8.65
C GLN A 21 31.22 22.92 8.92
N PRO A 22 30.73 23.05 10.16
CA PRO A 22 29.29 23.03 10.42
C PRO A 22 28.66 24.12 9.55
N ILE A 23 28.02 23.70 8.46
CA ILE A 23 27.27 24.60 7.61
C ILE A 23 26.09 24.96 8.50
N GLU A 24 26.05 26.20 8.98
CA GLU A 24 24.81 26.75 9.51
C GLU A 24 23.81 26.71 8.36
N TYR A 25 22.99 25.66 8.36
CA TYR A 25 21.93 25.49 7.38
C TYR A 25 20.96 26.66 7.56
N SER A 26 20.73 27.41 6.48
CA SER A 26 19.82 28.56 6.47
C SER A 26 18.39 28.21 6.89
N PHE A 27 18.01 26.93 6.73
CA PHE A 27 16.71 26.40 7.11
C PHE A 27 16.83 25.37 8.22
N GLN A 28 16.06 25.57 9.29
CA GLN A 28 15.91 24.63 10.38
C GLN A 28 14.45 24.60 10.84
N PHE A 29 13.95 23.40 11.11
CA PHE A 29 12.68 23.25 11.81
C PHE A 29 12.84 23.67 13.26
N SER A 30 11.88 24.44 13.77
CA SER A 30 11.79 24.71 15.20
C SER A 30 11.43 23.44 15.98
N GLU A 31 11.72 23.42 17.28
CA GLU A 31 11.35 22.29 18.16
C GLU A 31 9.84 22.00 18.16
N GLN A 32 9.02 23.05 18.03
CA GLN A 32 7.57 22.90 17.92
C GLN A 32 7.17 22.17 16.63
N GLU A 33 7.78 22.53 15.50
CA GLU A 33 7.52 21.87 14.22
C GLU A 33 8.00 20.42 14.21
N LEU A 34 9.18 20.15 14.77
CA LEU A 34 9.66 18.78 14.93
C LEU A 34 8.72 17.96 15.82
N THR A 35 8.14 18.56 16.86
CA THR A 35 7.15 17.89 17.69
C THR A 35 5.87 17.57 16.92
N VAL A 36 5.38 18.51 16.09
CA VAL A 36 4.23 18.28 15.20
C VAL A 36 4.53 17.19 14.18
N ILE A 37 5.72 17.20 13.57
CA ILE A 37 6.14 16.18 12.61
C ILE A 37 6.19 14.80 13.27
N ARG A 38 6.81 14.69 14.44
CA ARG A 38 6.92 13.44 15.21
C ARG A 38 5.55 12.92 15.66
N ALA A 39 4.67 13.81 16.11
CA ALA A 39 3.29 13.48 16.43
C ALA A 39 2.52 13.00 15.18
N GLY A 40 2.65 13.69 14.06
CA GLY A 40 2.05 13.28 12.78
C GLY A 40 2.56 11.92 12.31
N ILE A 41 3.87 11.65 12.42
CA ILE A 41 4.45 10.33 12.12
C ILE A 41 3.85 9.24 13.02
N ARG A 42 3.39 9.54 14.23
CA ARG A 42 2.71 8.58 15.11
C ARG A 42 1.21 8.44 14.77
N ASP A 43 0.55 9.56 14.56
CA ASP A 43 -0.92 9.66 14.59
C ASP A 43 -1.57 9.49 13.20
N ILE A 44 -0.83 9.65 12.11
CA ILE A 44 -1.31 9.35 10.76
C ILE A 44 -1.63 7.85 10.67
N SER A 45 -2.84 7.52 10.23
CA SER A 45 -3.28 6.16 9.99
C SER A 45 -2.61 5.61 8.74
N LEU A 46 -1.77 4.59 8.92
CA LEU A 46 -1.07 3.88 7.87
C LEU A 46 -1.55 2.42 7.87
N PRO A 47 -1.69 1.77 6.70
CA PRO A 47 -1.97 0.36 6.65
C PRO A 47 -0.75 -0.45 7.11
N THR A 48 -0.98 -1.69 7.57
CA THR A 48 0.04 -2.53 8.21
C THR A 48 1.24 -2.87 7.32
N TRP A 49 1.06 -2.84 6.00
CA TRP A 49 2.13 -3.13 5.04
C TRP A 49 3.03 -1.92 4.73
N VAL A 50 2.69 -0.72 5.20
CA VAL A 50 3.52 0.49 5.05
C VAL A 50 4.43 0.62 6.26
N ASN A 51 5.74 0.56 6.03
CA ASN A 51 6.75 0.76 7.07
C ASN A 51 6.69 2.20 7.59
N ARG A 52 6.22 2.37 8.83
CA ARG A 52 6.14 3.67 9.48
C ARG A 52 7.55 4.21 9.74
N PRO A 53 7.85 5.46 9.32
CA PRO A 53 9.10 6.10 9.67
C PRO A 53 9.24 6.28 11.20
N PRO A 54 10.47 6.51 11.68
CA PRO A 54 10.74 6.60 13.11
C PRO A 54 10.05 7.81 13.74
N THR A 55 9.32 7.58 14.84
CA THR A 55 8.62 8.65 15.56
C THR A 55 9.56 9.62 16.28
N ASN A 56 10.83 9.28 16.42
CA ASN A 56 11.88 10.12 17.00
C ASN A 56 12.77 10.79 15.94
N LEU A 57 12.24 11.02 14.74
CA LEU A 57 12.95 11.65 13.61
C LEU A 57 13.76 12.88 14.05
N GLY A 58 15.03 12.93 13.64
CA GLY A 58 15.98 14.01 13.96
C GLY A 58 16.71 13.87 15.30
N GLN A 59 16.44 12.85 16.10
CA GLN A 59 17.21 12.55 17.32
C GLN A 59 18.41 11.64 17.02
N LYS A 60 19.52 11.83 17.75
CA LYS A 60 20.79 11.09 17.55
C LYS A 60 20.67 9.56 17.68
N GLY A 61 19.62 9.06 18.34
CA GLY A 61 19.50 7.64 18.72
C GLY A 61 19.02 6.66 17.64
N HIS A 62 18.57 7.10 16.46
CA HIS A 62 17.87 6.21 15.52
C HIS A 62 18.74 5.67 14.35
N GLY A 63 19.94 6.21 14.13
CA GLY A 63 20.75 5.84 12.97
C GLY A 63 20.21 6.42 11.65
N LYS A 64 20.59 5.82 10.51
CA LYS A 64 20.24 6.33 9.18
C LYS A 64 18.84 5.88 8.75
N LEU A 65 18.09 6.77 8.12
CA LEU A 65 16.84 6.42 7.44
C LEU A 65 17.13 5.55 6.22
N LYS A 66 16.21 4.61 5.94
CA LYS A 66 16.20 3.78 4.74
C LYS A 66 15.43 4.47 3.62
N ALA A 67 15.64 4.01 2.38
CA ALA A 67 15.00 4.59 1.20
C ALA A 67 13.45 4.53 1.26
N ASP A 68 12.88 3.44 1.79
CA ASP A 68 11.43 3.30 1.99
C ASP A 68 10.88 4.30 3.01
N HIS A 69 11.61 4.57 4.09
CA HIS A 69 11.23 5.61 5.06
C HIS A 69 11.18 7.00 4.41
N PHE A 70 12.18 7.36 3.59
CA PHE A 70 12.17 8.62 2.85
C PHE A 70 10.97 8.70 1.91
N LEU A 71 10.70 7.62 1.17
CA LEU A 71 9.58 7.60 0.25
C LEU A 71 8.24 7.80 0.96
N VAL A 72 8.01 7.13 2.10
CA VAL A 72 6.78 7.31 2.90
C VAL A 72 6.70 8.74 3.48
N LEU A 73 7.82 9.30 3.95
CA LEU A 73 7.83 10.68 4.44
C LEU A 73 7.39 11.67 3.36
N PHE A 74 7.99 11.62 2.17
CA PHE A 74 7.75 12.61 1.12
C PHE A 74 6.45 12.41 0.34
N THR A 75 5.98 11.17 0.16
CA THR A 75 4.76 10.90 -0.63
C THR A 75 3.49 10.82 0.22
N VAL A 76 3.61 10.50 1.51
CA VAL A 76 2.45 10.23 2.38
C VAL A 76 2.37 11.20 3.54
N ILE A 77 3.39 11.24 4.39
CA ILE A 77 3.31 11.93 5.69
C ILE A 77 3.43 13.45 5.54
N PHE A 78 4.49 13.93 4.89
CA PHE A 78 4.73 15.37 4.73
C PHE A 78 3.64 16.07 3.90
N PRO A 79 3.05 15.47 2.85
CA PRO A 79 1.90 16.07 2.16
C PRO A 79 0.70 16.33 3.07
N LEU A 80 0.53 15.54 4.15
CA LEU A 80 -0.54 15.74 5.14
C LEU A 80 -0.18 16.79 6.21
N LEU A 81 1.10 17.04 6.47
CA LEU A 81 1.57 17.87 7.58
C LEU A 81 2.10 19.24 7.12
N PHE A 82 2.90 19.28 6.07
CA PHE A 82 3.65 20.46 5.64
C PHE A 82 2.76 21.62 5.17
N PRO A 83 1.65 21.41 4.46
CA PRO A 83 0.73 22.51 4.18
C PRO A 83 0.25 23.20 5.46
N ALA A 84 -0.08 22.44 6.52
CA ALA A 84 -0.54 23.01 7.79
C ALA A 84 0.57 23.80 8.52
N ILE A 85 1.82 23.40 8.37
CA ILE A 85 2.99 24.07 8.97
C ILE A 85 3.35 25.33 8.17
N PHE A 86 3.55 25.21 6.86
CA PHE A 86 4.10 26.29 6.04
C PHE A 86 3.07 27.34 5.64
N LEU A 87 1.77 27.01 5.57
CA LEU A 87 0.73 28.03 5.41
C LEU A 87 0.68 28.98 6.60
N LYS A 88 0.91 28.48 7.82
CA LYS A 88 0.97 29.33 9.04
C LYS A 88 2.19 30.24 9.06
N LYS A 89 3.27 29.86 8.39
CA LYS A 89 4.48 30.67 8.23
C LYS A 89 4.42 31.63 7.04
N ASP A 90 3.36 31.58 6.23
CA ASP A 90 3.24 32.26 4.94
C ASP A 90 4.40 31.95 3.96
N ASP A 91 5.01 30.77 4.10
CA ASP A 91 6.19 30.37 3.33
C ASP A 91 5.81 29.68 2.01
N LYS A 92 5.08 30.43 1.19
CA LYS A 92 4.41 29.93 -0.03
C LYS A 92 5.40 29.33 -1.04
N LYS A 93 6.61 29.89 -1.12
CA LYS A 93 7.62 29.44 -2.08
C LYS A 93 8.20 28.09 -1.70
N LEU A 94 8.50 27.88 -0.41
CA LEU A 94 8.93 26.58 0.09
C LEU A 94 7.83 25.53 -0.07
N LEU A 95 6.58 25.90 0.21
CA LEU A 95 5.44 24.99 0.02
C LEU A 95 5.23 24.60 -1.46
N SER A 96 5.36 25.55 -2.40
CA SER A 96 5.30 25.27 -3.84
C SER A 96 6.45 24.35 -4.27
N SER A 97 7.66 24.61 -3.79
CA SER A 97 8.83 23.77 -4.07
C SER A 97 8.61 22.33 -3.58
N PHE A 98 8.06 22.17 -2.37
CA PHE A 98 7.71 20.87 -1.81
C PHE A 98 6.60 20.16 -2.60
N TYR A 99 5.60 20.90 -3.08
CA TYR A 99 4.56 20.37 -3.95
C TYR A 99 5.16 19.78 -5.23
N ASP A 100 6.03 20.53 -5.91
CA ASP A 100 6.68 20.09 -7.15
C ASP A 100 7.55 18.84 -6.91
N LEU A 101 8.31 18.80 -5.81
CA LEU A 101 9.08 17.61 -5.44
C LEU A 101 8.18 16.39 -5.20
N THR A 102 7.09 16.58 -4.46
CA THR A 102 6.14 15.50 -4.13
C THR A 102 5.45 14.99 -5.40
N ALA A 103 5.01 15.89 -6.28
CA ALA A 103 4.38 15.55 -7.55
C ALA A 103 5.33 14.75 -8.46
N ALA A 104 6.57 15.23 -8.64
CA ALA A 104 7.59 14.52 -9.39
C ALA A 104 7.88 13.14 -8.79
N THR A 105 7.99 13.04 -7.47
CA THR A 105 8.23 11.76 -6.78
C THR A 105 7.08 10.78 -6.98
N ASN A 106 5.82 11.24 -6.90
CA ASN A 106 4.64 10.40 -7.11
C ASN A 106 4.58 9.83 -8.53
N VAL A 107 4.95 10.61 -9.55
CA VAL A 107 5.08 10.11 -10.93
C VAL A 107 6.19 9.06 -11.02
N LEU A 108 7.35 9.35 -10.43
CA LEU A 108 8.51 8.47 -10.51
C LEU A 108 8.27 7.08 -9.91
N VAL A 109 7.53 7.01 -8.80
CA VAL A 109 7.26 5.75 -8.09
C VAL A 109 5.98 5.04 -8.56
N ALA A 110 5.30 5.58 -9.57
CA ALA A 110 4.17 4.93 -10.20
C ALA A 110 4.62 3.67 -10.97
N PHE A 111 3.76 2.66 -10.98
CA PHE A 111 3.88 1.43 -11.77
C PHE A 111 3.19 1.54 -13.14
N LYS A 112 2.78 2.75 -13.48
CA LYS A 112 2.29 3.15 -14.80
C LYS A 112 3.10 4.34 -15.29
N ALA A 113 3.20 4.48 -16.60
CA ALA A 113 3.90 5.58 -17.23
C ALA A 113 3.23 5.89 -18.57
N SER A 114 3.23 7.17 -18.91
CA SER A 114 2.75 7.71 -20.16
C SER A 114 3.60 8.91 -20.54
N ASN A 115 3.58 9.30 -21.82
CA ASN A 115 4.32 10.47 -22.28
C ASN A 115 3.85 11.76 -21.57
N SER A 116 2.57 11.84 -21.20
CA SER A 116 2.02 12.95 -20.42
C SER A 116 2.55 12.95 -18.98
N GLU A 117 2.57 11.81 -18.30
CA GLU A 117 3.15 11.68 -16.96
C GLU A 117 4.65 11.97 -16.97
N ALA A 118 5.40 11.47 -17.95
CA ALA A 118 6.82 11.75 -18.12
C ALA A 118 7.10 13.26 -18.33
N LYS A 119 6.26 13.94 -19.12
CA LYS A 119 6.34 15.40 -19.29
C LYS A 119 6.04 16.13 -17.98
N ALA A 120 4.99 15.72 -17.27
CA ALA A 120 4.63 16.29 -15.98
C ALA A 120 5.76 16.13 -14.94
N TYR A 121 6.44 14.97 -14.93
CA TYR A 121 7.65 14.77 -14.12
C TYR A 121 8.70 15.83 -14.44
N THR A 122 9.06 16.01 -15.71
CA THR A 122 10.09 16.97 -16.13
C THR A 122 9.71 18.41 -15.75
N GLU A 123 8.44 18.78 -15.93
CA GLU A 123 7.91 20.10 -15.57
C GLU A 123 8.05 20.36 -14.06
N HIS A 124 7.51 19.46 -13.22
CA HIS A 124 7.59 19.58 -11.77
C HIS A 124 9.03 19.51 -11.25
N TYR A 125 9.83 18.56 -11.72
CA TYR A 125 11.21 18.41 -11.25
C TYR A 125 12.05 19.65 -11.61
N THR A 126 11.85 20.23 -12.80
CA THR A 126 12.52 21.47 -13.20
C THR A 126 12.11 22.65 -12.32
N ALA A 127 10.81 22.80 -12.02
CA ALA A 127 10.30 23.84 -11.12
C ALA A 127 10.85 23.69 -9.68
N TYR A 128 10.92 22.45 -9.17
CA TYR A 128 11.58 22.15 -7.89
C TYR A 128 13.06 22.54 -7.91
N ARG A 129 13.81 22.18 -8.95
CA ARG A 129 15.24 22.50 -9.07
C ARG A 129 15.50 23.99 -9.14
N GLN A 130 14.66 24.74 -9.83
CA GLN A 130 14.76 26.21 -9.89
C GLN A 130 14.45 26.84 -8.53
N SER A 131 13.34 26.43 -7.89
CA SER A 131 12.93 26.98 -6.59
C SER A 131 13.92 26.70 -5.46
N ILE A 132 14.51 25.50 -5.39
CA ILE A 132 15.54 25.18 -4.38
C ILE A 132 16.80 26.02 -4.59
N LYS A 133 17.22 26.27 -5.83
CA LYS A 133 18.38 27.13 -6.11
C LYS A 133 18.15 28.57 -5.62
N GLU A 134 16.92 29.05 -5.68
CA GLU A 134 16.55 30.39 -5.21
C GLU A 134 16.34 30.46 -3.70
N LEU A 135 15.76 29.41 -3.09
CA LEU A 135 15.52 29.33 -1.65
C LEU A 135 16.82 29.09 -0.87
N PHE A 136 17.70 28.25 -1.42
CA PHE A 136 18.89 27.76 -0.76
C PHE A 136 20.12 27.82 -1.70
N PRO A 137 20.55 29.04 -2.11
CA PRO A 137 21.63 29.24 -3.08
C PRO A 137 22.99 28.69 -2.63
N GLU A 138 23.17 28.48 -1.32
CA GLU A 138 24.36 27.89 -0.72
C GLU A 138 24.49 26.39 -1.00
N PHE A 139 23.39 25.68 -1.31
CA PHE A 139 23.43 24.26 -1.59
C PHE A 139 23.82 23.99 -3.04
N LYS A 140 24.95 23.31 -3.21
CA LYS A 140 25.44 22.90 -4.53
C LYS A 140 24.64 21.71 -5.05
N SER A 141 24.38 21.73 -6.36
CA SER A 141 23.82 20.57 -7.06
C SER A 141 24.74 19.35 -6.90
N THR A 142 24.15 18.22 -6.56
CA THR A 142 24.83 16.92 -6.49
C THR A 142 24.62 16.12 -7.79
N PRO A 143 25.42 15.07 -8.05
CA PRO A 143 25.18 14.17 -9.18
C PRO A 143 23.76 13.59 -9.20
N ASP A 144 23.19 13.24 -8.05
CA ASP A 144 21.81 12.71 -7.96
C ASP A 144 20.79 13.69 -8.53
N HIS A 145 20.99 15.00 -8.31
CA HIS A 145 20.12 16.01 -8.89
C HIS A 145 20.19 16.04 -10.42
N HIS A 146 21.38 15.78 -10.98
CA HIS A 146 21.57 15.67 -12.42
C HIS A 146 20.93 14.40 -12.97
N TYR A 147 21.18 13.25 -12.33
CA TYR A 147 20.60 11.96 -12.75
C TYR A 147 19.07 11.98 -12.74
N ALA A 148 18.47 12.53 -11.68
CA ALA A 148 17.02 12.67 -11.61
C ALA A 148 16.45 13.63 -12.67
N GLY A 149 17.27 14.48 -13.29
CA GLY A 149 16.87 15.29 -14.45
C GLY A 149 16.56 14.45 -15.69
N HIS A 150 17.15 13.26 -15.82
CA HIS A 150 16.95 12.35 -16.96
C HIS A 150 15.74 11.43 -16.80
N ASN A 151 15.14 11.36 -15.60
CA ASN A 151 14.03 10.44 -15.32
C ASN A 151 12.82 10.64 -16.26
N GLY A 152 12.55 11.87 -16.72
CA GLY A 152 11.48 12.11 -17.69
C GLY A 152 11.71 11.38 -19.02
N GLU A 153 12.93 11.45 -19.57
CA GLU A 153 13.30 10.73 -20.79
C GLU A 153 13.33 9.22 -20.55
N LEU A 154 13.84 8.79 -19.40
CA LEU A 154 13.86 7.38 -19.02
C LEU A 154 12.44 6.80 -18.90
N LEU A 155 11.48 7.55 -18.35
CA LEU A 155 10.07 7.14 -18.30
C LEU A 155 9.47 6.94 -19.71
N MET A 156 9.81 7.81 -20.66
CA MET A 156 9.33 7.67 -22.05
C MET A 156 9.96 6.46 -22.76
N TYR A 157 11.23 6.16 -22.47
CA TYR A 157 11.96 5.10 -23.17
C TYR A 157 11.74 3.71 -22.56
N TRP A 158 11.79 3.61 -21.22
CA TRP A 158 11.73 2.35 -20.50
C TRP A 158 10.36 2.03 -19.90
N GLY A 159 9.46 3.02 -19.84
CA GLY A 159 8.20 2.91 -19.11
C GLY A 159 8.38 3.14 -17.60
N PRO A 160 7.56 2.53 -16.73
CA PRO A 160 7.55 2.81 -15.29
C PRO A 160 8.88 2.48 -14.60
N LEU A 161 9.57 3.51 -14.09
CA LEU A 161 10.90 3.34 -13.47
C LEU A 161 10.86 2.59 -12.13
N ALA A 162 9.71 2.55 -11.45
CA ALA A 162 9.53 1.74 -10.25
C ALA A 162 9.84 0.25 -10.50
N CYS A 163 9.58 -0.25 -11.71
CA CYS A 163 9.87 -1.63 -12.13
C CYS A 163 11.37 -1.90 -12.33
N LEU A 164 12.16 -0.85 -12.57
CA LEU A 164 13.62 -0.93 -12.75
C LEU A 164 14.40 -0.59 -11.48
N SER A 165 13.70 -0.41 -10.35
CA SER A 165 14.33 -0.07 -9.08
C SER A 165 15.22 -1.19 -8.55
N GLU A 166 16.29 -0.79 -7.84
CA GLU A 166 17.26 -1.72 -7.25
C GLU A 166 16.68 -2.56 -6.09
N PHE A 167 15.48 -2.21 -5.59
CA PHE A 167 14.85 -2.91 -4.48
C PHE A 167 14.76 -4.41 -4.71
N ALA A 168 14.44 -4.88 -5.91
CA ALA A 168 14.40 -6.32 -6.19
C ALA A 168 15.77 -6.99 -5.97
N GLY A 169 16.85 -6.32 -6.39
CA GLY A 169 18.23 -6.75 -6.17
C GLY A 169 18.61 -6.77 -4.70
N GLU A 170 18.23 -5.75 -3.92
CA GLU A 170 18.47 -5.72 -2.47
C GLU A 170 17.77 -6.87 -1.73
N HIS A 171 16.54 -7.20 -2.13
CA HIS A 171 15.81 -8.34 -1.57
C HIS A 171 16.52 -9.66 -1.87
N MET A 172 17.05 -9.80 -3.09
CA MET A 172 17.85 -10.96 -3.48
C MET A 172 19.14 -11.04 -2.66
N ASN A 173 19.87 -9.93 -2.49
CA ASN A 173 21.07 -9.88 -1.66
C ASN A 173 20.79 -10.32 -0.22
N ARG A 174 19.70 -9.83 0.38
CA ARG A 174 19.27 -10.24 1.72
C ARG A 174 18.99 -11.75 1.80
N ARG A 175 18.39 -12.35 0.77
CA ARG A 175 18.15 -13.80 0.71
C ARG A 175 19.47 -14.58 0.61
N LEU A 176 20.38 -14.12 -0.23
CA LEU A 176 21.72 -14.72 -0.38
C LEU A 176 22.51 -14.67 0.93
N GLN A 177 22.47 -13.57 1.67
CA GLN A 177 23.11 -13.42 2.98
C GLN A 177 22.59 -14.42 4.03
N LYS A 178 21.35 -14.89 3.90
CA LYS A 178 20.76 -15.91 4.79
C LYS A 178 21.16 -17.33 4.44
N VAL A 179 21.80 -17.56 3.28
CA VAL A 179 22.27 -18.90 2.90
C VAL A 179 23.38 -19.31 3.87
N LYS A 180 23.19 -20.47 4.52
CA LYS A 180 24.19 -21.02 5.43
C LYS A 180 25.38 -21.54 4.62
N THR A 181 26.49 -20.81 4.67
CA THR A 181 27.73 -21.13 3.94
C THR A 181 28.69 -21.98 4.77
N ASN A 182 28.41 -22.21 6.05
CA ASN A 182 29.27 -22.94 6.99
C ASN A 182 30.74 -22.46 7.00
N LYS A 183 30.97 -21.19 6.63
CA LYS A 183 32.32 -20.59 6.46
C LYS A 183 33.17 -21.24 5.35
N HIS A 184 32.58 -22.03 4.46
CA HIS A 184 33.25 -22.55 3.27
C HIS A 184 33.31 -21.46 2.19
N MET A 185 34.30 -20.57 2.31
CA MET A 185 34.44 -19.40 1.43
C MET A 185 34.70 -19.77 -0.04
N TYR A 186 35.42 -20.86 -0.28
CA TYR A 186 35.74 -21.34 -1.63
C TYR A 186 34.57 -22.01 -2.36
N ASP A 187 33.51 -22.39 -1.63
CA ASP A 187 32.30 -23.00 -2.19
C ASP A 187 31.10 -22.03 -2.14
N LEU A 188 31.35 -20.76 -1.83
CA LEU A 188 30.31 -19.76 -1.51
C LEU A 188 29.37 -19.54 -2.70
N ASP A 189 29.94 -19.24 -3.85
CA ASP A 189 29.24 -18.99 -5.12
C ASP A 189 28.43 -20.21 -5.57
N PHE A 190 29.05 -21.39 -5.56
CA PHE A 190 28.38 -22.64 -5.91
C PHE A 190 27.24 -22.96 -4.93
N THR A 191 27.46 -22.77 -3.63
CA THR A 191 26.44 -23.01 -2.61
C THR A 191 25.26 -22.06 -2.77
N MET A 192 25.52 -20.76 -2.91
CA MET A 192 24.51 -19.74 -3.12
C MET A 192 23.68 -20.03 -4.38
N LEU A 193 24.34 -20.29 -5.51
CA LEU A 193 23.68 -20.64 -6.76
C LEU A 193 22.82 -21.90 -6.60
N LYS A 194 23.36 -22.96 -5.98
CA LYS A 194 22.63 -24.21 -5.77
C LYS A 194 21.39 -24.03 -4.91
N GLN A 195 21.46 -23.23 -3.83
CA GLN A 195 20.28 -22.98 -2.99
C GLN A 195 19.25 -22.12 -3.70
N MET A 196 19.68 -21.09 -4.44
CA MET A 196 18.76 -20.27 -5.23
C MET A 196 18.05 -21.07 -6.33
N THR A 197 18.79 -21.92 -7.07
CA THR A 197 18.17 -22.79 -8.08
C THR A 197 17.14 -23.73 -7.46
N ARG A 198 17.46 -24.34 -6.31
CA ARG A 198 16.51 -25.20 -5.57
C ARG A 198 15.26 -24.45 -5.15
N LEU A 199 15.42 -23.23 -4.65
CA LEU A 199 14.30 -22.37 -4.28
C LEU A 199 13.44 -22.02 -5.50
N CYS A 200 14.05 -21.62 -6.61
CA CYS A 200 13.33 -21.30 -7.85
C CYS A 200 12.56 -22.51 -8.40
N TRP A 201 13.17 -23.70 -8.38
CA TRP A 201 12.51 -24.93 -8.81
C TRP A 201 11.33 -25.29 -7.91
N LEU A 202 11.50 -25.16 -6.60
CA LEU A 202 10.42 -25.38 -5.64
C LEU A 202 9.28 -24.38 -5.84
N LEU A 203 9.59 -23.10 -6.05
CA LEU A 203 8.63 -22.05 -6.35
C LEU A 203 7.81 -22.36 -7.61
N ALA A 204 8.48 -22.68 -8.72
CA ALA A 204 7.83 -23.03 -9.99
C ALA A 204 6.95 -24.30 -9.84
N PHE A 205 7.47 -25.33 -9.16
CA PHE A 205 6.71 -26.54 -8.90
C PHE A 205 5.45 -26.27 -8.07
N LEU A 206 5.55 -25.41 -7.05
CA LEU A 206 4.40 -25.01 -6.24
C LEU A 206 3.36 -24.26 -7.07
N GLU A 207 3.77 -23.36 -7.95
CA GLU A 207 2.86 -22.60 -8.81
C GLU A 207 2.09 -23.51 -9.78
N GLU A 208 2.75 -24.50 -10.38
CA GLU A 208 2.14 -25.45 -11.31
C GLU A 208 1.25 -26.50 -10.64
N ASN A 209 1.56 -26.89 -9.39
CA ASN A 209 0.94 -28.05 -8.73
C ASN A 209 0.10 -27.71 -7.49
N ALA A 210 -0.01 -26.43 -7.10
CA ALA A 210 -0.74 -26.01 -5.89
C ALA A 210 -2.20 -26.49 -5.87
N SER A 211 -2.86 -26.58 -7.02
CA SER A 211 -4.28 -26.96 -7.13
C SER A 211 -4.49 -28.47 -7.36
N SER A 212 -3.45 -29.23 -7.71
CA SER A 212 -3.57 -30.63 -8.16
C SER A 212 -3.19 -31.65 -7.09
N VAL A 213 -2.41 -31.24 -6.07
CA VAL A 213 -1.90 -32.14 -5.03
C VAL A 213 -2.44 -31.73 -3.65
N PRO A 214 -3.25 -32.58 -2.98
CA PRO A 214 -3.77 -32.30 -1.64
C PRO A 214 -2.66 -32.02 -0.63
N GLY A 215 -2.77 -30.91 0.13
CA GLY A 215 -1.82 -30.52 1.18
C GLY A 215 -0.59 -29.72 0.70
N MET A 216 -0.43 -29.52 -0.62
CA MET A 216 0.64 -28.66 -1.17
C MET A 216 0.39 -27.18 -0.92
N ASP A 217 -0.87 -26.77 -0.77
CA ASP A 217 -1.28 -25.45 -0.31
C ASP A 217 -0.74 -25.14 1.10
N VAL A 218 -0.90 -26.09 2.05
CA VAL A 218 -0.38 -25.98 3.42
C VAL A 218 1.14 -25.97 3.42
N PHE A 219 1.78 -26.81 2.60
CA PHE A 219 3.24 -26.85 2.50
C PHE A 219 3.80 -25.56 1.88
N ALA A 220 3.14 -25.02 0.85
CA ALA A 220 3.47 -23.73 0.26
C ALA A 220 3.32 -22.59 1.29
N ASP A 221 2.28 -22.63 2.12
CA ASP A 221 2.05 -21.66 3.20
C ASP A 221 3.16 -21.71 4.26
N ILE A 222 3.65 -22.90 4.62
CA ILE A 222 4.77 -23.07 5.55
C ILE A 222 6.08 -22.53 4.97
N LEU A 223 6.33 -22.79 3.68
CA LEU A 223 7.57 -22.39 3.02
C LEU A 223 7.60 -20.90 2.66
N GLN A 224 6.43 -20.33 2.38
CA GLN A 224 6.26 -18.95 1.94
C GLN A 224 5.11 -18.29 2.70
N PRO A 225 5.30 -18.07 4.02
CA PRO A 225 4.24 -17.48 4.86
C PRO A 225 3.83 -16.09 4.37
N GLU A 226 4.74 -15.38 3.71
CA GLU A 226 4.54 -14.10 3.04
C GLU A 226 3.67 -14.15 1.76
N ASN A 227 3.39 -15.34 1.21
CA ASN A 227 2.52 -15.53 0.05
C ASN A 227 1.11 -16.02 0.44
N ILE A 228 0.87 -16.39 1.70
CA ILE A 228 -0.48 -16.68 2.24
C ILE A 228 -1.42 -15.48 1.98
N THR A 229 -0.90 -14.26 2.11
CA THR A 229 -1.64 -13.01 1.91
C THR A 229 -1.86 -12.63 0.43
N LYS A 230 -1.28 -13.37 -0.52
CA LYS A 230 -1.32 -13.04 -1.96
C LYS A 230 -2.26 -13.91 -2.78
N ARG A 231 -2.77 -15.03 -2.24
CA ARG A 231 -3.68 -15.90 -3.01
C ARG A 231 -5.11 -15.35 -2.98
N PRO A 232 -5.75 -15.07 -4.13
CA PRO A 232 -7.18 -14.87 -4.16
C PRO A 232 -7.85 -16.18 -3.69
N THR A 233 -8.63 -16.10 -2.62
CA THR A 233 -9.26 -17.27 -2.02
C THR A 233 -10.50 -17.66 -2.84
N ILE A 234 -10.32 -18.22 -4.04
CA ILE A 234 -11.42 -18.90 -4.74
C ILE A 234 -11.53 -20.31 -4.13
N GLN A 235 -12.22 -20.40 -3.00
CA GLN A 235 -12.57 -21.69 -2.39
C GLN A 235 -13.85 -22.21 -3.06
N LEU A 236 -13.69 -23.21 -3.94
CA LEU A 236 -14.81 -24.07 -4.32
C LEU A 236 -15.19 -24.92 -3.11
N ILE A 237 -16.47 -24.93 -2.77
CA ILE A 237 -17.03 -25.67 -1.63
C ILE A 237 -18.09 -26.64 -2.15
N SER A 238 -18.06 -27.88 -1.64
CA SER A 238 -19.10 -28.85 -1.90
C SER A 238 -20.40 -28.50 -1.16
N ASP A 239 -21.53 -29.05 -1.60
CA ASP A 239 -22.85 -28.81 -0.98
C ASP A 239 -22.88 -29.19 0.52
N SER A 240 -22.14 -30.24 0.90
CA SER A 240 -22.01 -30.70 2.29
C SER A 240 -21.20 -29.72 3.15
N GLU A 241 -20.12 -29.16 2.59
CA GLU A 241 -19.29 -28.15 3.25
C GLU A 241 -20.05 -26.82 3.36
N GLN A 242 -20.82 -26.45 2.33
CA GLN A 242 -21.69 -25.29 2.36
C GLN A 242 -22.77 -25.42 3.45
N ALA A 243 -23.41 -26.58 3.58
CA ALA A 243 -24.39 -26.83 4.63
C ALA A 243 -23.77 -26.77 6.04
N THR A 244 -22.56 -27.31 6.20
CA THR A 244 -21.84 -27.27 7.48
C THR A 244 -21.39 -25.85 7.83
N TYR A 245 -20.90 -25.10 6.86
CA TYR A 245 -20.53 -23.69 6.97
C TYR A 245 -21.73 -22.84 7.42
N MET A 246 -22.87 -23.02 6.75
CA MET A 246 -24.13 -22.35 7.09
C MET A 246 -24.64 -22.65 8.50
N LYS A 247 -24.40 -23.86 8.99
CA LYS A 247 -24.85 -24.30 10.32
C LYS A 247 -23.97 -23.80 11.46
N THR A 248 -22.67 -23.62 11.23
CA THR A 248 -21.68 -23.41 12.31
C THR A 248 -21.08 -22.00 12.36
N LYS A 249 -21.05 -21.27 11.25
CA LYS A 249 -20.31 -19.99 11.14
C LYS A 249 -21.15 -18.82 10.63
N ALA A 250 -22.35 -19.07 10.12
CA ALA A 250 -23.18 -18.04 9.50
C ALA A 250 -24.19 -17.46 10.49
N THR A 251 -24.34 -16.14 10.45
CA THR A 251 -25.32 -15.38 11.24
C THR A 251 -26.38 -14.80 10.30
N ALA A 252 -27.60 -14.61 10.81
CA ALA A 252 -28.66 -13.96 10.03
C ALA A 252 -28.27 -12.51 9.69
N LEU A 253 -28.38 -12.16 8.40
CA LEU A 253 -28.21 -10.80 7.92
C LEU A 253 -29.37 -9.93 8.36
N ASP A 254 -29.09 -8.67 8.70
CA ASP A 254 -30.13 -7.67 8.88
C ASP A 254 -30.84 -7.40 7.54
N THR A 255 -32.13 -7.06 7.59
CA THR A 255 -32.98 -6.90 6.41
C THR A 255 -32.45 -5.85 5.45
N THR A 256 -31.87 -4.77 5.98
CA THR A 256 -31.27 -3.69 5.19
C THR A 256 -30.07 -4.20 4.39
N THR A 257 -29.09 -4.81 5.07
CA THR A 257 -27.90 -5.39 4.46
C THR A 257 -28.25 -6.47 3.44
N TYR A 258 -29.20 -7.35 3.76
CA TYR A 258 -29.67 -8.39 2.84
C TYR A 258 -30.22 -7.79 1.54
N ASN A 259 -31.10 -6.79 1.64
CA ASN A 259 -31.70 -6.15 0.47
C ASN A 259 -30.65 -5.39 -0.36
N MET A 260 -29.67 -4.77 0.28
CA MET A 260 -28.58 -4.08 -0.42
C MET A 260 -27.71 -5.05 -1.23
N ILE A 261 -27.34 -6.19 -0.66
CA ILE A 261 -26.58 -7.23 -1.38
C ILE A 261 -27.41 -7.78 -2.54
N LEU A 262 -28.71 -8.04 -2.32
CA LEU A 262 -29.60 -8.53 -3.38
C LEU A 262 -29.73 -7.52 -4.53
N GLN A 263 -29.89 -6.23 -4.22
CA GLN A 263 -29.94 -5.16 -5.22
C GLN A 263 -28.61 -5.04 -5.98
N TYR A 264 -27.48 -5.13 -5.27
CA TYR A 264 -26.16 -5.12 -5.86
C TYR A 264 -25.99 -6.28 -6.87
N LEU A 265 -26.26 -7.52 -6.45
CA LEU A 265 -26.13 -8.71 -7.31
C LEU A 265 -26.98 -8.62 -8.58
N ASN A 266 -28.24 -8.17 -8.44
CA ASN A 266 -29.15 -8.04 -9.56
C ASN A 266 -28.80 -6.88 -10.50
N ARG A 267 -28.10 -5.86 -9.99
CA ARG A 267 -27.65 -4.72 -10.78
C ARG A 267 -26.39 -5.04 -11.58
N THR A 268 -25.40 -5.65 -10.96
CA THR A 268 -24.12 -5.97 -11.62
C THR A 268 -24.26 -7.13 -12.59
N GLY A 269 -25.13 -8.10 -12.28
CA GLY A 269 -25.35 -9.27 -13.14
C GLY A 269 -24.17 -10.25 -13.17
N HIS A 270 -23.05 -9.95 -12.50
CA HIS A 270 -21.84 -10.78 -12.46
C HIS A 270 -22.10 -12.23 -11.99
N HIS A 271 -23.06 -12.40 -11.09
CA HIS A 271 -23.38 -13.69 -10.48
C HIS A 271 -24.72 -14.27 -10.94
N GLY A 272 -25.39 -13.63 -11.92
CA GLY A 272 -26.76 -13.96 -12.34
C GLY A 272 -27.85 -13.29 -11.49
N GLN A 273 -29.12 -13.50 -11.86
CA GLN A 273 -30.27 -12.89 -11.16
C GLN A 273 -30.67 -13.69 -9.92
N TYR A 274 -30.53 -13.07 -8.75
CA TYR A 274 -30.90 -13.62 -7.46
C TYR A 274 -32.28 -13.15 -7.01
N HIS A 275 -33.00 -14.05 -6.35
CA HIS A 275 -34.29 -13.79 -5.74
C HIS A 275 -34.18 -13.78 -4.22
N SER A 276 -35.09 -13.05 -3.57
CA SER A 276 -35.21 -13.06 -2.11
C SER A 276 -35.62 -14.45 -1.62
N HIS A 277 -35.06 -14.87 -0.48
CA HIS A 277 -35.41 -16.11 0.22
C HIS A 277 -36.87 -16.17 0.69
N LEU A 278 -37.56 -15.02 0.73
CA LEU A 278 -38.97 -14.92 1.11
C LEU A 278 -39.91 -15.15 -0.08
N ASN A 279 -39.41 -15.08 -1.31
CA ASN A 279 -40.23 -15.30 -2.50
C ASN A 279 -40.21 -16.79 -2.84
N TYR A 280 -41.38 -17.38 -3.09
CA TYR A 280 -41.48 -18.73 -3.62
C TYR A 280 -41.05 -18.72 -5.09
N VAL A 281 -39.90 -19.32 -5.39
CA VAL A 281 -39.30 -19.31 -6.73
C VAL A 281 -39.18 -20.73 -7.28
N HIS A 282 -39.10 -20.85 -8.61
CA HIS A 282 -38.97 -22.13 -9.32
C HIS A 282 -37.73 -22.94 -8.89
N LEU A 283 -37.75 -24.25 -9.15
CA LEU A 283 -36.75 -25.24 -8.71
C LEU A 283 -35.27 -24.95 -9.10
N HIS A 284 -35.04 -24.01 -10.02
CA HIS A 284 -33.71 -23.64 -10.54
C HIS A 284 -33.37 -22.15 -10.36
N ALA A 285 -34.19 -21.40 -9.63
CA ALA A 285 -33.90 -20.01 -9.39
C ALA A 285 -32.76 -19.85 -8.37
N LEU A 286 -31.86 -18.90 -8.64
CA LEU A 286 -30.83 -18.51 -7.69
C LEU A 286 -31.48 -17.72 -6.56
N VAL A 287 -31.32 -18.18 -5.32
CA VAL A 287 -31.85 -17.53 -4.12
C VAL A 287 -30.70 -17.09 -3.25
N LEU A 288 -30.71 -15.82 -2.83
CA LEU A 288 -29.68 -15.30 -1.92
C LEU A 288 -29.91 -15.87 -0.51
N PRO A 289 -28.95 -16.60 0.09
CA PRO A 289 -29.10 -17.11 1.46
C PRO A 289 -29.24 -15.96 2.48
N PRO A 290 -30.15 -16.05 3.47
CA PRO A 290 -30.30 -15.03 4.50
C PRO A 290 -29.20 -15.09 5.57
N LEU A 291 -28.36 -16.12 5.53
CA LEU A 291 -27.27 -16.36 6.46
C LEU A 291 -25.94 -16.04 5.78
N ALA A 292 -25.07 -15.35 6.49
CA ALA A 292 -23.73 -15.04 6.02
C ALA A 292 -22.73 -15.02 7.17
N LYS A 293 -21.45 -15.24 6.87
CA LYS A 293 -20.39 -15.12 7.86
C LYS A 293 -19.84 -13.70 7.81
N GLN A 294 -19.71 -13.07 8.98
CA GLN A 294 -18.99 -11.81 9.07
C GLN A 294 -17.50 -12.09 9.29
N CYS A 295 -16.66 -11.52 8.42
CA CYS A 295 -15.21 -11.65 8.49
C CYS A 295 -14.60 -10.37 9.07
N PRO A 296 -13.61 -10.46 9.97
CA PRO A 296 -12.95 -9.26 10.51
C PRO A 296 -12.00 -8.61 9.48
N GLU A 297 -11.41 -9.41 8.61
CA GLU A 297 -10.43 -9.01 7.60
C GLU A 297 -10.44 -9.95 6.38
N PHE A 298 -9.88 -9.48 5.27
CA PHE A 298 -9.56 -10.27 4.09
C PHE A 298 -8.19 -9.88 3.54
N HIS A 299 -7.63 -10.74 2.68
CA HIS A 299 -6.33 -10.54 2.07
C HIS A 299 -6.47 -10.48 0.56
N GLU A 300 -5.89 -9.45 -0.06
CA GLU A 300 -5.95 -9.23 -1.49
C GLU A 300 -4.61 -8.62 -1.95
N ASN A 301 -3.96 -9.23 -2.95
CA ASN A 301 -2.69 -8.79 -3.52
C ASN A 301 -1.54 -8.58 -2.51
N GLY A 302 -1.47 -9.39 -1.46
CA GLY A 302 -0.43 -9.29 -0.43
C GLY A 302 -0.69 -8.20 0.60
N HIS A 303 -1.88 -7.61 0.60
CA HIS A 303 -2.30 -6.58 1.56
C HIS A 303 -3.48 -7.08 2.39
N THR A 304 -3.44 -6.80 3.68
CA THR A 304 -4.52 -7.09 4.62
C THR A 304 -5.48 -5.91 4.69
N TYR A 305 -6.76 -6.16 4.45
CA TYR A 305 -7.84 -5.19 4.58
C TYR A 305 -8.75 -5.61 5.73
N SER A 306 -9.15 -4.68 6.58
CA SER A 306 -9.96 -5.01 7.77
C SER A 306 -11.07 -4.01 8.02
N CYS A 307 -12.07 -4.42 8.81
CA CYS A 307 -13.08 -3.49 9.31
C CYS A 307 -12.43 -2.38 10.15
N ASN A 308 -13.00 -1.17 10.11
CA ASN A 308 -12.50 -0.01 10.87
C ASN A 308 -12.45 -0.26 12.39
N SER A 309 -13.35 -1.10 12.91
CA SER A 309 -13.34 -1.50 14.32
C SER A 309 -12.10 -2.30 14.73
N LEU A 310 -11.43 -2.95 13.78
CA LEU A 310 -10.24 -3.77 14.04
C LEU A 310 -8.95 -2.96 13.85
N HIS A 311 -8.80 -2.32 12.69
CA HIS A 311 -7.63 -1.50 12.39
C HIS A 311 -8.00 -0.36 11.43
N GLU A 312 -7.92 0.87 11.95
CA GLU A 312 -8.32 2.07 11.22
C GLU A 312 -7.54 2.21 9.89
N GLY A 313 -6.22 2.05 9.90
CA GLY A 313 -5.38 2.19 8.70
C GLY A 313 -5.60 1.13 7.60
N ASN A 314 -6.15 -0.04 7.96
CA ASN A 314 -6.44 -1.12 6.99
C ASN A 314 -7.87 -1.04 6.44
N SER A 315 -8.66 -0.09 6.95
CA SER A 315 -10.07 0.07 6.60
C SER A 315 -10.33 1.17 5.59
N PHE A 316 -9.43 2.16 5.49
CA PHE A 316 -9.57 3.24 4.52
C PHE A 316 -9.10 2.79 3.14
N ILE A 317 -9.97 2.90 2.15
CA ILE A 317 -9.69 2.42 0.79
C ILE A 317 -10.17 3.39 -0.28
N GLN A 318 -9.48 3.34 -1.41
CA GLN A 318 -9.98 3.85 -2.68
C GLN A 318 -10.57 2.68 -3.45
N PHE A 319 -11.76 2.85 -4.00
CA PHE A 319 -12.45 1.81 -4.77
C PHE A 319 -13.09 2.39 -6.02
N TYR A 320 -13.36 1.54 -7.01
CA TYR A 320 -14.13 1.89 -8.19
C TYR A 320 -15.63 1.70 -7.93
N ASP A 321 -16.42 2.76 -8.13
CA ASP A 321 -17.88 2.68 -8.08
C ASP A 321 -18.44 2.62 -9.50
N GLU A 322 -19.01 1.48 -9.86
CA GLU A 322 -19.63 1.24 -11.15
C GLU A 322 -20.83 2.15 -11.43
N GLN A 323 -21.54 2.62 -10.40
CA GLN A 323 -22.72 3.48 -10.58
C GLN A 323 -22.35 4.84 -11.16
N ILE A 324 -21.24 5.38 -10.66
CA ILE A 324 -20.73 6.70 -11.04
C ILE A 324 -19.64 6.55 -12.12
N GLN A 325 -19.24 5.32 -12.43
CA GLN A 325 -18.11 4.98 -13.33
C GLN A 325 -16.83 5.74 -12.95
N GLY A 326 -16.48 5.72 -11.67
CA GLY A 326 -15.35 6.51 -11.17
C GLY A 326 -14.83 6.06 -9.82
N HIS A 327 -13.68 6.63 -9.42
CA HIS A 327 -13.05 6.32 -8.15
C HIS A 327 -13.72 7.06 -7.00
N GLN A 328 -14.06 6.34 -5.93
CA GLN A 328 -14.53 6.89 -4.67
C GLN A 328 -13.61 6.47 -3.51
N THR A 329 -13.79 7.10 -2.36
CA THR A 329 -13.04 6.82 -1.13
C THR A 329 -13.99 6.43 -0.02
N GLY A 330 -13.65 5.39 0.72
CA GLY A 330 -14.55 4.75 1.67
C GLY A 330 -13.85 4.18 2.89
N VAL A 331 -14.66 3.85 3.89
CA VAL A 331 -14.24 3.10 5.08
C VAL A 331 -14.92 1.74 5.09
N ILE A 332 -14.15 0.67 5.22
CA ILE A 332 -14.69 -0.68 5.38
C ILE A 332 -15.39 -0.79 6.73
N ASN A 333 -16.72 -0.93 6.69
CA ASN A 333 -17.57 -1.08 7.88
C ASN A 333 -17.76 -2.56 8.22
N LYS A 334 -18.17 -3.37 7.23
CA LYS A 334 -18.35 -4.82 7.39
C LYS A 334 -17.81 -5.57 6.18
N ILE A 335 -17.29 -6.77 6.42
CA ILE A 335 -16.91 -7.72 5.38
C ILE A 335 -17.77 -8.97 5.60
N ILE A 336 -18.44 -9.43 4.54
CA ILE A 336 -19.43 -10.50 4.61
C ILE A 336 -19.08 -11.56 3.57
N GLU A 337 -18.99 -12.81 4.00
CA GLU A 337 -18.68 -13.96 3.16
C GLU A 337 -19.93 -14.83 2.96
N ILE A 338 -20.39 -14.92 1.71
CA ILE A 338 -21.60 -15.66 1.31
C ILE A 338 -21.23 -16.72 0.27
N PRO A 339 -21.64 -17.98 0.46
CA PRO A 339 -21.49 -18.99 -0.57
C PRO A 339 -22.52 -18.78 -1.68
N LEU A 340 -22.05 -18.48 -2.88
CA LEU A 340 -22.83 -18.31 -4.10
C LEU A 340 -22.35 -19.33 -5.14
N GLN A 341 -23.27 -20.15 -5.67
CA GLN A 341 -22.99 -21.13 -6.74
C GLN A 341 -21.76 -22.02 -6.47
N GLY A 342 -21.59 -22.48 -5.23
CA GLY A 342 -20.46 -23.35 -4.84
C GLY A 342 -19.13 -22.63 -4.66
N LYS A 343 -19.11 -21.29 -4.59
CA LYS A 343 -17.93 -20.46 -4.28
C LYS A 343 -18.20 -19.56 -3.09
N LEU A 344 -17.21 -19.36 -2.22
CA LEU A 344 -17.27 -18.33 -1.18
C LEU A 344 -16.98 -16.96 -1.80
N GLN A 345 -17.98 -16.08 -1.82
CA GLN A 345 -17.87 -14.72 -2.32
C GLN A 345 -17.82 -13.73 -1.14
N ASN A 346 -16.85 -12.80 -1.19
CA ASN A 346 -16.72 -11.73 -0.22
C ASN A 346 -17.40 -10.47 -0.73
N PHE A 347 -18.25 -9.87 0.09
CA PHE A 347 -18.87 -8.57 -0.11
C PHE A 347 -18.36 -7.59 0.95
N ILE A 348 -18.01 -6.38 0.53
CA ILE A 348 -17.49 -5.33 1.40
C ILE A 348 -18.55 -4.23 1.47
N LEU A 349 -19.00 -3.95 2.69
CA LEU A 349 -19.90 -2.84 2.97
C LEU A 349 -19.07 -1.64 3.41
N ILE A 350 -19.17 -0.58 2.64
CA ILE A 350 -18.39 0.64 2.76
C ILE A 350 -19.31 1.77 3.20
N VAL A 351 -18.84 2.59 4.13
CA VAL A 351 -19.41 3.92 4.35
C VAL A 351 -18.57 4.92 3.55
N GLU A 352 -19.22 5.66 2.65
CA GLU A 352 -18.52 6.67 1.85
C GLU A 352 -17.93 7.76 2.76
N VAL A 353 -16.73 8.26 2.48
CA VAL A 353 -16.08 9.31 3.30
C VAL A 353 -16.68 10.71 3.06
N LYS A 354 -17.60 10.86 2.09
CA LYS A 354 -18.45 12.05 2.01
C LYS A 354 -19.32 12.13 3.27
N LEU A 355 -19.88 13.30 3.58
CA LEU A 355 -20.84 13.51 4.70
C LEU A 355 -22.17 12.75 4.49
N SER A 356 -22.11 11.49 4.05
CA SER A 356 -23.23 10.63 3.77
C SER A 356 -23.25 9.46 4.74
N GLU A 357 -24.45 9.08 5.18
CA GLU A 357 -24.70 7.84 5.89
C GLU A 357 -24.93 6.67 4.92
N ASP A 358 -24.78 6.89 3.61
CA ASP A 358 -24.99 5.90 2.58
C ASP A 358 -23.94 4.78 2.67
N ILE A 359 -24.44 3.55 2.74
CA ILE A 359 -23.63 2.33 2.69
C ILE A 359 -23.59 1.86 1.23
N ILE A 360 -22.40 1.54 0.74
CA ILE A 360 -22.16 1.01 -0.61
C ILE A 360 -21.66 -0.44 -0.47
N VAL A 361 -22.21 -1.36 -1.27
CA VAL A 361 -21.71 -2.73 -1.38
C VAL A 361 -20.77 -2.82 -2.57
N ILE A 362 -19.57 -3.36 -2.37
CA ILE A 362 -18.61 -3.66 -3.43
C ILE A 362 -18.02 -5.06 -3.26
N GLU A 363 -17.32 -5.55 -4.28
CA GLU A 363 -16.49 -6.75 -4.22
C GLU A 363 -14.99 -6.39 -4.04
N PRO A 364 -14.15 -7.31 -3.52
CA PRO A 364 -12.71 -7.08 -3.34
C PRO A 364 -11.99 -6.61 -4.61
N GLU A 365 -12.45 -7.05 -5.79
CA GLU A 365 -11.90 -6.64 -7.08
C GLU A 365 -12.05 -5.13 -7.34
N HIS A 366 -13.07 -4.48 -6.78
CA HIS A 366 -13.29 -3.03 -6.89
C HIS A 366 -12.33 -2.22 -6.01
N VAL A 367 -11.67 -2.84 -5.02
CA VAL A 367 -10.69 -2.15 -4.15
C VAL A 367 -9.41 -1.90 -4.93
N ILE A 368 -9.02 -0.63 -5.03
CA ILE A 368 -7.82 -0.19 -5.76
C ILE A 368 -6.60 -0.22 -4.84
N THR A 369 -6.70 0.47 -3.69
CA THR A 369 -5.60 0.56 -2.72
C THR A 369 -6.10 1.07 -1.36
N HIS A 370 -5.21 1.04 -0.37
CA HIS A 370 -5.40 1.72 0.90
C HIS A 370 -5.25 3.24 0.77
N LEU A 371 -5.94 3.97 1.65
CA LEU A 371 -5.75 5.40 1.85
C LEU A 371 -5.07 5.65 3.20
N THR A 372 -4.37 6.76 3.29
CA THR A 372 -3.81 7.24 4.56
C THR A 372 -4.56 8.46 5.01
N THR A 373 -4.83 8.54 6.32
CA THR A 373 -5.66 9.62 6.86
C THR A 373 -5.02 10.26 8.07
N TYR A 374 -5.30 11.54 8.25
CA TYR A 374 -4.86 12.31 9.41
C TYR A 374 -6.05 13.07 9.98
N LYS A 375 -6.43 12.73 11.22
CA LYS A 375 -7.43 13.49 11.97
C LYS A 375 -6.74 14.71 12.56
N THR A 376 -7.33 15.88 12.34
CA THR A 376 -6.80 17.11 12.90
C THR A 376 -7.92 18.01 13.38
N GLN A 377 -7.66 18.67 14.51
CA GLN A 377 -8.59 19.60 15.15
C GLN A 377 -8.03 21.02 14.99
N GLY A 378 -8.87 21.93 14.50
CA GLY A 378 -8.58 23.37 14.50
C GLY A 378 -8.37 23.98 13.11
N ASP A 379 -7.93 25.25 13.13
CA ASP A 379 -7.79 26.15 11.98
C ASP A 379 -6.63 25.74 11.05
N ILE A 380 -6.84 24.65 10.32
CA ILE A 380 -6.01 24.24 9.18
C ILE A 380 -6.82 24.50 7.93
N TYR A 381 -6.24 25.25 6.98
CA TYR A 381 -6.92 25.76 5.79
C TYR A 381 -8.13 26.70 6.06
N GLY A 382 -8.19 27.37 7.22
CA GLY A 382 -9.33 28.25 7.54
C GLY A 382 -10.56 27.51 8.06
N ILE A 383 -10.47 26.21 8.33
CA ILE A 383 -11.63 25.37 8.68
C ILE A 383 -11.68 25.17 10.20
N GLN A 384 -12.68 25.76 10.86
CA GLN A 384 -12.85 25.69 12.33
C GLN A 384 -13.71 24.49 12.77
N ARG A 385 -13.38 23.29 12.30
CA ARG A 385 -14.02 22.04 12.75
C ARG A 385 -13.02 20.90 12.67
N GLU A 386 -13.35 19.78 13.30
CA GLU A 386 -12.60 18.55 13.08
C GLU A 386 -12.68 18.17 11.60
N ILE A 387 -11.52 17.94 10.99
CA ILE A 387 -11.41 17.47 9.62
C ILE A 387 -10.50 16.25 9.57
N ARG A 388 -10.74 15.41 8.56
CA ARG A 388 -9.87 14.29 8.23
C ARG A 388 -9.26 14.55 6.87
N LEU A 389 -7.94 14.72 6.85
CA LEU A 389 -7.18 14.81 5.61
C LEU A 389 -6.97 13.39 5.07
N VAL A 390 -7.06 13.24 3.75
CA VAL A 390 -6.91 11.97 3.05
C VAL A 390 -5.78 12.11 2.04
N CYS A 391 -4.86 11.14 2.03
CA CYS A 391 -3.80 11.03 1.04
C CYS A 391 -3.88 9.67 0.33
N TRP A 392 -3.98 9.73 -1.00
CA TRP A 392 -4.10 8.57 -1.88
C TRP A 392 -2.77 8.15 -2.54
N ALA A 393 -1.61 8.64 -2.07
CA ALA A 393 -0.32 8.37 -2.70
C ALA A 393 0.12 6.88 -2.68
N LEU A 394 -0.61 6.03 -1.95
CA LEU A 394 -0.48 4.58 -2.03
C LEU A 394 -1.09 4.00 -3.32
N ASN A 395 -1.93 4.76 -4.05
CA ASN A 395 -2.36 4.41 -5.39
C ASN A 395 -1.25 4.75 -6.38
N ARG A 396 -0.39 3.77 -6.63
CA ARG A 396 0.72 3.89 -7.58
C ARG A 396 0.42 3.24 -8.92
N GLY A 397 -0.85 2.92 -9.23
CA GLY A 397 -1.20 2.26 -10.48
C GLY A 397 -0.72 0.81 -10.60
N ARG A 398 -0.60 0.08 -9.48
CA ARG A 398 -0.32 -1.37 -9.49
C ARG A 398 -1.51 -2.21 -9.96
N LYS A 399 -2.71 -1.66 -9.82
CA LYS A 399 -3.98 -2.28 -10.20
C LYS A 399 -4.76 -1.22 -10.99
N GLU A 400 -5.08 -1.54 -12.24
CA GLU A 400 -6.09 -0.84 -13.00
C GLU A 400 -7.37 -1.67 -12.91
N TYR A 401 -8.47 -1.06 -12.48
CA TYR A 401 -9.76 -1.71 -12.64
C TYR A 401 -10.14 -1.60 -14.12
N SER A 402 -9.78 -2.62 -14.89
CA SER A 402 -10.45 -2.91 -16.15
C SER A 402 -11.80 -3.48 -15.77
N GLY A 403 -12.86 -2.68 -15.86
CA GLY A 403 -14.23 -3.20 -15.73
C GLY A 403 -14.48 -4.38 -16.70
N PRO A 404 -15.59 -5.11 -16.52
CA PRO A 404 -15.96 -6.20 -17.42
C PRO A 404 -16.01 -5.78 -18.90
#